data_AF-A0A969KSZ3-F1
#
_entry.id   AF-A0A969KSZ3-F1
#
_cell.length_a   1.000
_cell.length_b   1.000
_cell.length_c   1.000
_cell.angle_alpha   90.00
_cell.angle_beta   90.00
_cell.angle_gamma   90.00
#
_symmetry.space_group_name_H-M   'P 1'
#
loop_
_entity.id
_entity.type
_entity.pdbx_description
1 polymer ?
#
loop_
_entity_poly.entity_id
_entity_poly.type
_entity_poly.pdbx_seq_one_letter_code
_entity_poly.pdbx_strand_id
1 'polypeptide(L)'
;MIGWRGLVVAGLQGTLAIAPLALFQAPPLCPAQLEARLNAIVDRPEFHRARWGILVQPLGEPDTLYERNAEQFFIPASNVKLLTTAAALTSLGAEFRLRTSVYRLESGASAAIAPPSLAVVGQGDPSLTDAELHQLAQQLRHQGITQITTLTAVAERDAIANPTWSGRICNLPTLPPPVS
;
A
#
# COMPACT_ATOMS: atom_id res chain seq x y z
N MET A 1 -42.00 -25.97 28.15
CA MET A 1 -42.22 -26.78 26.94
C MET A 1 -42.83 -25.89 25.86
N ILE A 2 -41.99 -25.33 24.99
CA ILE A 2 -42.43 -24.61 23.78
C ILE A 2 -41.53 -25.12 22.67
N GLY A 3 -42.12 -25.88 21.75
CA GLY A 3 -41.43 -26.59 20.67
C GLY A 3 -41.10 -25.67 19.49
N TRP A 4 -39.89 -25.79 18.97
CA TRP A 4 -39.49 -25.21 17.70
C TRP A 4 -39.99 -26.08 16.54
N ARG A 5 -40.72 -25.49 15.60
CA ARG A 5 -41.04 -26.08 14.30
C ARG A 5 -39.94 -25.66 13.32
N GLY A 6 -39.34 -26.66 12.69
CA GLY A 6 -38.14 -26.53 11.86
C GLY A 6 -38.34 -25.71 10.59
N LEU A 7 -37.25 -25.08 10.16
CA LEU A 7 -37.09 -24.52 8.83
C LEU A 7 -36.20 -25.49 8.03
N VAL A 8 -36.76 -26.10 6.99
CA VAL A 8 -35.99 -26.91 6.04
C VAL A 8 -35.26 -25.96 5.10
N VAL A 9 -33.93 -25.94 5.16
CA VAL A 9 -33.10 -25.27 4.16
C VAL A 9 -32.97 -26.22 2.98
N ALA A 10 -33.60 -25.87 1.85
CA ALA A 10 -33.39 -26.57 0.59
C ALA A 10 -31.96 -26.32 0.10
N GLY A 11 -31.16 -27.38 0.01
CA GLY A 11 -29.80 -27.32 -0.51
C GLY A 11 -29.79 -27.04 -2.01
N LEU A 12 -29.35 -25.86 -2.42
CA LEU A 12 -28.93 -25.58 -3.79
C LEU A 12 -27.55 -26.23 -3.99
N GLN A 13 -27.53 -27.42 -4.57
CA GLN A 13 -26.31 -28.01 -5.12
C GLN A 13 -25.95 -27.28 -6.42
N GLY A 14 -25.32 -26.11 -6.30
CA GLY A 14 -24.67 -25.44 -7.41
C GLY A 14 -23.25 -25.98 -7.56
N THR A 15 -23.03 -26.91 -8.49
CA THR A 15 -21.69 -27.24 -8.95
C THR A 15 -21.11 -26.03 -9.67
N LEU A 16 -20.18 -25.32 -9.02
CA LEU A 16 -19.28 -24.38 -9.69
C LEU A 16 -18.41 -25.20 -10.66
N ALA A 17 -18.81 -25.25 -11.94
CA ALA A 17 -17.94 -25.71 -12.99
C ALA A 17 -16.79 -24.70 -13.13
N ILE A 18 -15.65 -25.00 -12.51
CA ILE A 18 -14.39 -24.30 -12.78
C ILE A 18 -14.02 -24.70 -14.21
N ALA A 19 -14.35 -23.85 -15.18
CA ALA A 19 -13.84 -24.00 -16.53
C ALA A 19 -12.30 -23.98 -16.45
N PRO A 20 -11.59 -24.97 -17.03
CA PRO A 20 -10.14 -24.94 -17.05
C PRO A 20 -9.70 -23.66 -17.76
N LEU A 21 -8.85 -22.86 -17.11
CA LEU A 21 -8.13 -21.80 -17.80
C LEU A 21 -7.34 -22.47 -18.92
N ALA A 22 -7.84 -22.37 -20.15
CA ALA A 22 -7.02 -22.65 -21.31
C ALA A 22 -5.86 -21.65 -21.26
N LEU A 23 -4.66 -22.15 -20.97
CA LEU A 23 -3.43 -21.39 -21.17
C LEU A 23 -3.42 -21.00 -22.65
N PHE A 24 -3.66 -19.72 -22.94
CA PHE A 24 -3.40 -19.17 -24.26
C PHE A 24 -1.89 -19.29 -24.48
N GLN A 25 -1.47 -20.40 -25.08
CA GLN A 25 -0.11 -20.54 -25.58
C GLN A 25 -0.02 -19.62 -26.80
N ALA A 26 0.52 -18.42 -26.58
CA ALA A 26 0.91 -17.56 -27.69
C ALA A 26 1.85 -18.39 -28.59
N PRO A 27 1.64 -18.41 -29.92
CA PRO A 27 2.56 -19.09 -30.80
C PRO A 27 3.98 -18.54 -30.56
N PRO A 28 5.01 -19.40 -30.64
CA PRO A 28 6.38 -18.95 -30.45
C PRO A 28 6.66 -17.80 -31.40
N LEU A 29 7.06 -16.66 -30.84
CA LEU A 29 7.37 -15.47 -31.62
C LEU A 29 8.84 -15.50 -32.00
N CYS A 30 9.12 -15.53 -33.30
CA CYS A 30 10.46 -15.23 -33.79
C CYS A 30 10.77 -13.75 -33.49
N PRO A 31 11.92 -13.42 -32.86
CA PRO A 31 12.30 -12.02 -32.61
C PRO A 31 12.22 -11.13 -33.86
N ALA A 32 12.58 -11.67 -35.03
CA ALA A 32 12.49 -10.99 -36.32
C ALA A 32 11.07 -10.54 -36.72
N GLN A 33 10.02 -11.10 -36.11
CA GLN A 33 8.62 -10.73 -36.37
C GLN A 33 8.06 -9.76 -35.31
N LEU A 34 8.78 -9.55 -34.20
CA LEU A 34 8.29 -8.78 -33.06
C LEU A 34 7.96 -7.33 -33.46
N GLU A 35 8.89 -6.68 -34.16
CA GLU A 35 8.74 -5.30 -34.60
C GLU A 35 7.49 -5.10 -35.46
N ALA A 36 7.33 -5.92 -36.51
CA ALA A 36 6.18 -5.82 -37.41
C ALA A 36 4.86 -6.02 -36.67
N ARG A 37 4.80 -6.95 -35.71
CA ARG A 37 3.59 -7.21 -34.93
C ARG A 37 3.27 -6.09 -33.94
N LEU A 38 4.28 -5.50 -33.30
CA LEU A 38 4.09 -4.36 -32.40
C LEU A 38 3.65 -3.12 -33.18
N ASN A 39 4.30 -2.80 -34.30
CA ASN A 39 3.92 -1.70 -35.19
C ASN A 39 2.47 -1.85 -35.68
N ALA A 40 2.04 -3.05 -36.10
CA ALA A 40 0.66 -3.31 -36.49
C ALA A 40 -0.40 -3.09 -35.38
N ILE A 41 0.01 -3.03 -34.11
CA ILE A 41 -0.86 -2.70 -32.97
C ILE A 41 -0.81 -1.20 -32.67
N VAL A 42 0.38 -0.62 -32.55
CA VAL A 42 0.53 0.77 -32.12
C VAL A 42 0.16 1.79 -33.20
N ASP A 43 0.21 1.39 -34.48
CA ASP A 43 -0.13 2.22 -35.63
C ASP A 43 -1.61 2.10 -36.05
N ARG A 44 -2.45 1.41 -35.27
CA ARG A 44 -3.88 1.32 -35.59
C ARG A 44 -4.56 2.71 -35.55
N PRO A 45 -5.54 2.98 -36.42
CA PRO A 45 -6.18 4.30 -36.54
C PRO A 45 -6.80 4.82 -35.23
N GLU A 46 -7.31 3.94 -34.37
CA GLU A 46 -7.84 4.31 -33.05
C GLU A 46 -6.80 4.99 -32.13
N PHE A 47 -5.50 4.76 -32.37
CA PHE A 47 -4.39 5.33 -31.58
C PHE A 47 -3.73 6.55 -32.23
N HIS A 48 -4.30 7.15 -33.28
CA HIS A 48 -3.67 8.26 -34.02
C HIS A 48 -3.31 9.49 -33.16
N ARG A 49 -3.91 9.67 -31.98
CA ARG A 49 -3.57 10.74 -31.02
C ARG A 49 -2.73 10.27 -29.83
N ALA A 50 -2.51 8.97 -29.71
CA ALA A 50 -1.71 8.40 -28.64
C ALA A 50 -0.22 8.53 -28.97
N ARG A 51 0.59 8.71 -27.93
CA ARG A 51 2.05 8.62 -28.05
C ARG A 51 2.51 7.37 -27.30
N TRP A 52 3.23 6.51 -27.99
CA TRP A 52 3.76 5.26 -27.44
C TRP A 52 5.25 5.41 -27.14
N GLY A 53 5.66 5.05 -25.93
CA GLY A 53 7.04 4.82 -25.54
C GLY A 53 7.21 3.35 -25.21
N ILE A 54 8.04 2.62 -25.96
CA ILE A 54 8.22 1.18 -25.82
C ILE A 54 9.71 0.87 -25.96
N LEU A 55 10.21 0.03 -25.05
CA LEU A 55 11.54 -0.58 -25.11
C LEU A 55 11.39 -2.05 -24.70
N VAL A 56 11.92 -2.95 -25.52
CA VAL A 56 11.93 -4.39 -25.25
C VAL A 56 13.36 -4.89 -25.38
N GLN A 57 13.89 -5.41 -24.28
CA GLN A 57 15.26 -5.92 -24.18
C GLN A 57 15.27 -7.24 -23.38
N PRO A 58 16.12 -8.21 -23.72
CA PRO A 58 16.39 -9.35 -22.86
C PRO A 58 17.03 -8.88 -21.56
N LEU A 59 16.84 -9.64 -20.48
CA LEU A 59 17.47 -9.34 -19.20
C LEU A 59 18.95 -9.72 -19.24
N GLY A 60 19.83 -8.76 -18.94
CA GLY A 60 21.27 -9.00 -18.84
C GLY A 60 22.04 -8.93 -20.16
N GLU A 61 21.37 -8.66 -21.27
CA GLU A 61 21.98 -8.48 -22.59
C GLU A 61 21.73 -7.05 -23.10
N PRO A 62 22.67 -6.46 -23.87
CA PRO A 62 22.50 -5.11 -24.42
C PRO A 62 21.56 -5.05 -25.63
N ASP A 63 21.12 -6.19 -26.16
CA ASP A 63 20.42 -6.28 -27.43
C ASP A 63 18.99 -5.75 -27.33
N THR A 64 18.69 -4.67 -28.04
CA THR A 64 17.32 -4.16 -28.16
C THR A 64 16.53 -4.97 -29.19
N LEU A 65 15.44 -5.61 -28.74
CA LEU A 65 14.53 -6.37 -29.59
C LEU A 65 13.49 -5.48 -30.27
N TYR A 66 13.12 -4.37 -29.62
CA TYR A 66 12.22 -3.36 -30.16
C TYR A 66 12.34 -2.05 -29.38
N GLU A 67 12.29 -0.93 -30.09
CA GLU A 67 12.18 0.38 -29.48
C GLU A 67 11.26 1.30 -30.29
N ARG A 68 10.51 2.15 -29.59
CA ARG A 68 9.73 3.25 -30.16
C ARG A 68 9.69 4.38 -29.15
N ASN A 69 10.25 5.54 -29.51
CA ASN A 69 10.31 6.73 -28.64
C ASN A 69 10.85 6.42 -27.23
N ALA A 70 11.77 5.45 -27.09
CA ALA A 70 12.23 4.93 -25.80
C ALA A 70 12.86 6.01 -24.91
N GLU A 71 13.49 7.01 -25.51
CA GLU A 71 14.18 8.10 -24.81
C GLU A 71 13.29 9.34 -24.54
N GLN A 72 12.02 9.31 -24.92
CA GLN A 72 11.12 10.46 -24.69
C GLN A 72 10.52 10.44 -23.28
N PHE A 73 10.21 11.62 -22.74
CA PHE A 73 9.53 11.75 -21.46
C PHE A 73 8.03 11.45 -21.55
N PHE A 74 7.53 10.66 -20.59
CA PHE A 74 6.12 10.32 -20.41
C PHE A 74 5.68 10.56 -18.96
N ILE A 75 4.37 10.73 -18.74
CA ILE A 75 3.78 10.67 -17.41
C ILE A 75 3.67 9.18 -17.03
N PRO A 76 4.45 8.67 -16.07
CA PRO A 76 4.53 7.23 -15.80
C PRO A 76 3.30 6.70 -15.06
N ALA A 77 2.45 7.58 -14.52
CA ALA A 77 1.36 7.22 -13.62
C ALA A 77 1.86 6.25 -12.53
N SER A 78 1.16 5.13 -12.30
CA SER A 78 1.57 4.14 -11.30
C SER A 78 2.89 3.42 -11.61
N ASN A 79 3.46 3.52 -12.82
CA ASN A 79 4.78 2.95 -13.11
C ASN A 79 5.89 3.62 -12.30
N VAL A 80 5.68 4.84 -11.79
CA VAL A 80 6.61 5.49 -10.85
C VAL A 80 6.90 4.63 -9.62
N LYS A 81 5.96 3.74 -9.23
CA LYS A 81 6.14 2.82 -8.11
C LYS A 81 7.33 1.90 -8.29
N LEU A 82 7.73 1.56 -9.52
CA LEU A 82 8.94 0.76 -9.76
C LEU A 82 10.19 1.46 -9.21
N LEU A 83 10.35 2.75 -9.51
CA LEU A 83 11.47 3.55 -9.01
C LEU A 83 11.37 3.79 -7.50
N THR A 84 10.19 4.11 -7.00
CA THR A 84 9.97 4.32 -5.56
C THR A 84 10.28 3.05 -4.75
N THR A 85 9.81 1.89 -5.20
CA THR A 85 10.10 0.61 -4.55
C THR A 85 11.58 0.25 -4.63
N ALA A 86 12.23 0.45 -5.78
CA ALA A 86 13.68 0.22 -5.90
C ALA A 86 14.49 1.11 -4.94
N ALA A 87 14.13 2.40 -4.84
CA ALA A 87 14.75 3.33 -3.91
C ALA A 87 14.53 2.91 -2.44
N ALA A 88 13.30 2.53 -2.08
CA ALA A 88 12.97 2.06 -0.73
C ALA A 88 13.76 0.78 -0.38
N LEU A 89 13.78 -0.21 -1.26
CA LEU A 89 14.53 -1.47 -1.05
C LEU A 89 16.03 -1.23 -0.92
N THR A 90 16.59 -0.33 -1.73
CA THR A 90 18.03 -0.01 -1.68
C THR A 90 18.40 0.78 -0.43
N SER A 91 17.53 1.68 0.03
CA SER A 91 17.82 2.59 1.14
C SER A 91 17.51 1.99 2.51
N LEU A 92 16.41 1.23 2.61
CA LEU A 92 15.90 0.67 3.87
C LEU A 92 16.26 -0.82 4.03
N GLY A 93 16.38 -1.55 2.91
CA GLY A 93 16.50 -3.00 2.89
C GLY A 93 15.15 -3.72 2.92
N ALA A 94 15.12 -4.97 2.43
CA ALA A 94 13.90 -5.79 2.36
C ALA A 94 13.34 -6.17 3.75
N GLU A 95 14.21 -6.21 4.76
CA GLU A 95 13.83 -6.55 6.14
C GLU A 95 13.51 -5.35 7.01
N PHE A 96 13.46 -4.14 6.45
CA PHE A 96 13.03 -2.97 7.19
C PHE A 96 11.60 -3.14 7.71
N ARG A 97 11.37 -2.70 8.94
CA ARG A 97 10.04 -2.73 9.58
C ARG A 97 9.77 -1.37 10.20
N LEU A 98 8.65 -0.77 9.79
CA LEU A 98 8.10 0.41 10.44
C LEU A 98 7.60 0.01 11.83
N ARG A 99 7.76 0.90 12.81
CA ARG A 99 7.39 0.63 14.19
C ARG A 99 6.35 1.63 14.67
N THR A 100 5.34 1.10 15.36
CA THR A 100 4.41 1.87 16.17
C THR A 100 4.68 1.55 17.63
N SER A 101 5.06 2.56 18.42
CA SER A 101 5.52 2.38 19.80
C SER A 101 4.62 3.11 20.79
N VAL A 102 4.51 2.59 22.01
CA VAL A 102 3.74 3.22 23.10
C VAL A 102 4.70 3.64 24.21
N TYR A 103 4.65 4.91 24.57
CA TYR A 103 5.45 5.50 25.64
C TYR A 103 4.55 5.94 26.78
N ARG A 104 5.06 5.81 28.00
CA ARG A 104 4.46 6.46 29.17
C ARG A 104 4.93 7.91 29.19
N LEU A 105 4.00 8.83 29.34
CA LEU A 105 4.32 10.24 29.56
C LEU A 105 4.58 10.43 31.06
N GLU A 106 5.68 11.08 31.41
CA GLU A 106 5.99 11.34 32.81
C GLU A 106 4.92 12.21 33.46
N SER A 107 4.55 11.84 34.68
CA SER A 107 3.74 12.64 35.56
C SER A 107 4.50 12.80 36.88
N GLY A 108 4.45 14.00 37.47
CA GLY A 108 5.22 14.34 38.68
C GLY A 108 4.95 13.41 39.86
N ALA A 109 5.70 13.55 40.96
CA ALA A 109 5.81 12.59 42.08
C ALA A 109 4.52 11.99 42.68
N SER A 110 3.34 12.57 42.45
CA SER A 110 2.02 12.00 42.79
C SER A 110 1.53 10.88 41.83
N ALA A 111 2.28 10.59 40.77
CA ALA A 111 1.91 9.68 39.67
C ALA A 111 1.86 8.19 40.04
N ALA A 112 2.47 7.78 41.16
CA ALA A 112 2.54 6.38 41.55
C ALA A 112 1.16 5.74 41.84
N ILE A 113 0.13 6.56 42.10
CA ILE A 113 -1.23 6.11 42.43
C ILE A 113 -2.22 6.34 41.27
N ALA A 114 -1.88 7.20 40.31
CA ALA A 114 -2.79 7.61 39.24
C ALA A 114 -2.61 6.74 37.96
N PRO A 115 -3.67 6.55 37.16
CA PRO A 115 -3.55 5.94 35.83
C PRO A 115 -2.55 6.69 34.94
N PRO A 116 -1.74 5.99 34.12
CA PRO A 116 -0.77 6.64 33.25
C PRO A 116 -1.42 7.49 32.16
N SER A 117 -0.66 8.49 31.70
CA SER A 117 -0.85 9.07 30.38
C SER A 117 0.09 8.36 29.40
N LEU A 118 -0.41 8.05 28.20
CA LEU A 118 0.33 7.30 27.18
C LEU A 118 0.41 8.10 25.87
N ALA A 119 1.51 7.92 25.14
CA ALA A 119 1.66 8.38 23.77
C ALA A 119 1.87 7.19 22.83
N VAL A 120 1.09 7.13 21.75
CA VAL A 120 1.28 6.19 20.64
C VAL A 120 2.01 6.94 19.52
N VAL A 121 3.22 6.52 19.19
CA VAL A 121 4.07 7.15 18.18
C VAL A 121 4.11 6.26 16.95
N GLY A 122 3.54 6.73 15.84
CA GLY A 122 3.53 6.03 14.56
C GLY A 122 4.56 6.59 13.59
N GLN A 123 5.27 5.70 12.88
CA GLN A 123 6.25 6.07 11.84
C GLN A 123 5.72 5.87 10.41
N GLY A 124 4.39 5.82 10.23
CA GLY A 124 3.76 5.67 8.91
C GLY A 124 3.61 4.23 8.43
N ASP A 125 3.51 3.25 9.35
CA ASP A 125 3.21 1.86 9.02
C ASP A 125 1.88 1.73 8.25
N PRO A 126 1.89 1.39 6.95
CA PRO A 126 0.68 1.30 6.14
C PRO A 126 -0.12 0.01 6.42
N SER A 127 0.41 -0.89 7.24
CA SER A 127 -0.25 -2.15 7.64
C SER A 127 -1.00 -2.05 8.97
N LEU A 128 -0.95 -0.93 9.67
CA LEU A 128 -1.66 -0.74 10.94
C LEU A 128 -3.19 -0.72 10.73
N THR A 129 -3.88 -1.71 11.27
CA THR A 129 -5.35 -1.86 11.25
C THR A 129 -5.94 -1.88 12.66
N ASP A 130 -7.28 -1.92 12.74
CA ASP A 130 -8.00 -2.09 14.00
C ASP A 130 -7.59 -3.37 14.75
N ALA A 131 -7.20 -4.43 14.03
CA ALA A 131 -6.74 -5.67 14.64
C ALA A 131 -5.40 -5.49 15.38
N GLU A 132 -4.40 -4.84 14.76
CA GLU A 132 -3.13 -4.52 15.44
C GLU A 132 -3.35 -3.55 16.61
N LEU A 133 -4.29 -2.59 16.49
CA LEU A 133 -4.64 -1.69 17.59
C LEU A 133 -5.28 -2.44 18.77
N HIS A 134 -6.13 -3.43 18.50
CA HIS A 134 -6.68 -4.30 19.54
C HIS A 134 -5.59 -5.15 20.21
N GLN A 135 -4.65 -5.68 19.44
CA GLN A 135 -3.49 -6.41 19.99
C GLN A 135 -2.62 -5.50 20.87
N LEU A 136 -2.37 -4.27 20.46
CA LEU A 136 -1.65 -3.29 21.26
C LEU A 136 -2.35 -3.02 22.60
N ALA A 137 -3.67 -2.83 22.58
CA ALA A 137 -4.47 -2.65 23.79
C ALA A 137 -4.47 -3.90 24.70
N GLN A 138 -4.42 -5.10 24.13
CA GLN A 138 -4.26 -6.34 24.89
C GLN A 138 -2.89 -6.43 25.55
N GLN A 139 -1.82 -6.06 24.84
CA GLN A 139 -0.46 -6.02 25.40
C GLN A 139 -0.37 -5.07 26.59
N LEU A 140 -0.96 -3.87 26.50
CA LEU A 140 -1.00 -2.92 27.62
C LEU A 140 -1.78 -3.48 28.83
N ARG A 141 -2.91 -4.15 28.59
CA ARG A 141 -3.68 -4.82 29.65
C ARG A 141 -2.89 -5.94 30.32
N HIS A 142 -2.14 -6.74 29.56
CA HIS A 142 -1.24 -7.76 30.12
C HIS A 142 -0.11 -7.17 30.96
N GLN A 143 0.28 -5.91 30.71
CA GLN A 143 1.22 -5.15 31.54
C GLN A 143 0.56 -4.47 32.75
N GLY A 144 -0.73 -4.74 33.01
CA GLY A 144 -1.47 -4.19 34.15
C GLY A 144 -2.08 -2.81 33.92
N ILE A 145 -1.97 -2.25 32.71
CA ILE A 145 -2.59 -0.97 32.37
C ILE A 145 -4.05 -1.22 32.00
N THR A 146 -4.96 -1.01 32.96
CA THR A 146 -6.41 -1.18 32.79
C THR A 146 -7.17 0.13 32.69
N GLN A 147 -6.55 1.24 33.08
CA GLN A 147 -7.05 2.60 32.98
C GLN A 147 -5.91 3.52 32.52
N ILE A 148 -6.27 4.56 31.75
CA ILE A 148 -5.35 5.62 31.34
C ILE A 148 -6.02 6.98 31.54
N THR A 149 -5.23 7.99 31.87
CA THR A 149 -5.72 9.37 32.05
C THR A 149 -5.85 10.07 30.69
N THR A 150 -4.85 9.91 29.83
CA THR A 150 -4.79 10.55 28.51
C THR A 150 -4.09 9.64 27.52
N LEU A 151 -4.56 9.66 26.27
CA LEU A 151 -3.93 9.01 25.13
C LEU A 151 -3.61 10.07 24.08
N THR A 152 -2.34 10.18 23.70
CA THR A 152 -1.89 11.10 22.65
C THR A 152 -1.39 10.29 21.46
N ALA A 153 -1.95 10.52 20.28
CA ALA A 153 -1.39 10.00 19.04
C ALA A 153 -0.37 11.01 18.49
N VAL A 154 0.85 10.54 18.26
CA VAL A 154 1.95 11.33 17.68
C VAL A 154 2.26 10.71 16.32
N ALA A 155 2.08 11.51 15.28
CA ALA A 155 2.54 11.22 13.94
C ALA A 155 3.54 12.31 13.54
N GLU A 156 4.55 11.94 12.74
CA GLU A 156 5.38 12.94 12.09
C GLU A 156 4.49 13.88 11.27
N ARG A 157 4.66 15.19 11.51
CA ARG A 157 3.77 16.25 11.00
C ARG A 157 3.82 16.41 9.48
N ASP A 158 4.85 15.88 8.83
CA ASP A 158 5.12 16.12 7.43
C ASP A 158 4.50 15.01 6.57
N ALA A 159 3.19 14.78 6.75
CA ALA A 159 2.39 14.13 5.72
C ALA A 159 2.33 15.06 4.50
N ILE A 160 3.42 15.12 3.73
CA ILE A 160 3.51 15.86 2.48
C ILE A 160 2.66 15.10 1.47
N ALA A 161 1.37 15.39 1.44
CA ALA A 161 0.56 14.99 0.31
C ALA A 161 1.09 15.71 -0.94
N ASN A 162 1.11 14.98 -2.06
CA ASN A 162 1.77 15.46 -3.26
C ASN A 162 1.14 16.80 -3.71
N PRO A 163 1.94 17.87 -3.90
CA PRO A 163 1.42 19.21 -4.16
C PRO A 163 0.65 19.33 -5.47
N THR A 164 0.77 18.35 -6.38
CA THR A 164 0.04 18.34 -7.66
C THR A 164 -1.25 17.53 -7.62
N TRP A 165 -1.64 16.97 -6.48
CA TRP A 165 -2.94 16.30 -6.36
C TRP A 165 -4.08 17.32 -6.42
N SER A 166 -5.15 16.96 -7.13
CA SER A 166 -6.29 17.86 -7.38
C SER A 166 -7.18 18.11 -6.15
N GLY A 167 -6.88 17.49 -5.01
CA GLY A 167 -7.58 17.70 -3.74
C GLY A 167 -6.94 18.82 -2.93
N ARG A 168 -7.74 19.78 -2.47
CA ARG A 168 -7.35 20.65 -1.36
C ARG A 168 -7.11 19.77 -0.15
N ILE A 169 -5.85 19.52 0.21
CA ILE A 169 -5.51 18.95 1.51
C ILE A 169 -5.97 20.01 2.53
N CYS A 170 -7.06 19.73 3.24
CA CYS A 170 -7.61 20.65 4.22
C CYS A 170 -6.50 21.11 5.16
N ASN A 171 -6.36 22.42 5.35
CA ASN A 171 -5.49 23.05 6.35
C ASN A 171 -5.59 22.29 7.68
N LEU A 172 -4.62 21.43 7.98
CA LEU A 172 -4.50 20.85 9.30
C LEU A 172 -4.07 21.98 10.25
N PRO A 173 -4.73 22.15 11.40
CA PRO A 173 -4.34 23.17 12.37
C PRO A 173 -2.90 22.91 12.83
N THR A 174 -2.04 23.92 12.72
CA THR A 174 -0.69 23.90 13.28
C THR A 174 -0.80 23.81 14.81
N LEU A 175 -0.29 22.75 15.46
CA LEU A 175 -0.23 22.77 16.94
C LEU A 175 0.76 23.88 17.37
N PRO A 176 0.48 24.57 18.49
CA PRO A 176 1.36 25.58 19.04
C PRO A 176 2.78 25.03 19.31
N PRO A 177 3.80 25.91 19.34
CA PRO A 177 5.17 25.51 19.67
C PRO A 177 5.23 24.89 21.08
N PRO A 178 6.21 23.99 21.35
CA PRO A 178 6.39 23.42 22.66
C PRO A 178 6.67 24.51 23.69
N VAL A 179 6.00 24.41 24.85
CA VAL A 179 6.25 25.29 25.99
C VAL A 179 7.58 24.83 26.62
N SER A 180 8.55 25.72 26.67
CA SER A 180 9.86 25.55 27.32
C SER A 180 9.73 25.32 28.82
#